data_AF-Q8E4U2-F1
#
_entry.id   AF-Q8E4U2-F1
#
_cell.length_a   1.000
_cell.length_b   1.000
_cell.length_c   1.000
_cell.angle_alpha   90.00
_cell.angle_beta   90.00
_cell.angle_gamma   90.00
#
_symmetry.space_group_name_H-M   'P 1'
#
loop_
_entity.id
_entity.type
_entity.pdbx_description
1 polymer ?
#
loop_
_entity_poly.entity_id
_entity_poly.type
_entity_poly.pdbx_seq_one_letter_code
_entity_poly.pdbx_strand_id
1 'polypeptide(L)'
;MVKKAYSWETKLACIDMKKAGKSNRVIMETLGIKNNSQIYTWMKWYENEELYRFHQGVGKQYTYGKGLEHLSEVEQLQLQVDLLKKYRGLIRKSIK
;
A
#
# COMPACT_ATOMS: atom_id res chain seq x y z
N MET A 1 12.68 12.93 12.91
CA MET A 1 11.27 12.46 12.92
C MET A 1 11.23 11.02 12.44
N VAL A 2 10.67 10.10 13.23
CA VAL A 2 10.50 8.69 12.81
C VAL A 2 9.39 8.62 11.77
N LYS A 3 9.69 8.09 10.57
CA LYS A 3 8.69 7.89 9.53
C LYS A 3 7.80 6.70 9.94
N LYS A 4 6.51 6.94 10.15
CA LYS A 4 5.53 5.88 10.46
C LYS A 4 5.23 5.09 9.19
N ALA A 5 5.51 3.78 9.21
CA ALA A 5 5.04 2.87 8.18
C ALA A 5 3.60 2.46 8.46
N TYR A 6 2.75 2.58 7.46
CA TYR A 6 1.37 2.09 7.51
C TYR A 6 1.31 0.72 6.84
N SER A 7 0.59 -0.19 7.49
CA SER A 7 0.36 -1.55 6.99
C SER A 7 -0.41 -1.52 5.66
N TRP A 8 -0.37 -2.63 4.92
CA TRP A 8 -1.13 -2.77 3.68
C TRP A 8 -2.64 -2.61 3.94
N GLU A 9 -3.11 -3.20 5.03
CA GLU A 9 -4.48 -3.20 5.51
C GLU A 9 -4.97 -1.78 5.82
N THR A 10 -4.14 -0.96 6.48
CA THR A 10 -4.46 0.44 6.75
C THR A 10 -4.62 1.24 5.46
N LYS A 11 -3.77 0.98 4.45
CA LYS A 11 -3.85 1.68 3.16
C LYS A 11 -5.10 1.28 2.38
N LEU A 12 -5.49 0.01 2.37
CA LEU A 12 -6.74 -0.44 1.75
C LEU A 12 -7.97 0.15 2.45
N ALA A 13 -8.02 0.08 3.78
CA ALA A 13 -9.12 0.66 4.56
C ALA A 13 -9.30 2.16 4.27
N CYS A 14 -8.20 2.88 4.05
CA CYS A 14 -8.24 4.28 3.63
C CYS A 14 -8.96 4.48 2.29
N ILE A 15 -8.71 3.61 1.30
CA ILE A 15 -9.37 3.65 -0.01
C ILE A 15 -10.87 3.36 0.13
N ASP A 16 -11.23 2.32 0.90
CA ASP A 16 -12.63 1.95 1.10
C ASP A 16 -13.43 3.07 1.77
N MET A 17 -12.87 3.69 2.82
CA MET A 17 -13.50 4.84 3.46
C MET A 17 -13.61 6.04 2.52
N LYS A 18 -12.62 6.25 1.64
CA LYS A 18 -12.65 7.36 0.67
C LYS A 18 -13.73 7.15 -0.38
N LYS A 19 -13.88 5.92 -0.89
CA LYS A 19 -14.97 5.51 -1.79
C LYS A 19 -16.34 5.62 -1.13
N ALA A 20 -16.43 5.36 0.16
CA ALA A 20 -17.64 5.55 0.96
C ALA A 20 -17.94 7.04 1.28
N GLY A 21 -17.23 7.99 0.66
CA GLY A 21 -17.48 9.43 0.81
C GLY A 21 -17.05 10.03 2.15
N LYS A 22 -16.24 9.32 2.96
CA LYS A 22 -15.78 9.85 4.24
C LYS A 22 -14.79 11.01 4.04
N SER A 23 -14.86 11.99 4.94
CA SER A 23 -13.94 13.13 4.93
C SER A 23 -12.53 12.69 5.36
N ASN A 24 -11.50 13.39 4.87
CA ASN A 24 -10.11 13.09 5.20
C ASN A 24 -9.86 13.14 6.72
N ARG A 25 -10.56 14.03 7.45
CA ARG A 25 -10.44 14.14 8.91
C ARG A 25 -10.88 12.84 9.60
N VAL A 26 -12.04 12.29 9.21
CA VAL A 26 -12.57 11.05 9.77
C VAL A 26 -11.64 9.87 9.46
N ILE A 27 -11.12 9.81 8.23
CA ILE A 27 -10.18 8.75 7.81
C ILE A 27 -8.89 8.84 8.63
N MET A 28 -8.35 10.04 8.83
CA MET A 28 -7.13 10.27 9.61
C MET A 28 -7.28 9.83 11.06
N GLU A 29 -8.39 10.20 11.69
CA GLU A 29 -8.70 9.87 13.08
C GLU A 29 -8.91 8.35 13.24
N THR A 30 -9.70 7.73 12.36
CA THR A 30 -10.03 6.30 12.43
C THR A 30 -8.81 5.42 12.20
N LEU A 31 -7.95 5.77 11.23
CA LEU A 31 -6.80 4.96 10.83
C LEU A 31 -5.48 5.41 11.49
N GLY A 32 -5.52 6.45 12.33
CA GLY A 32 -4.34 7.03 12.97
C GLY A 32 -3.29 7.53 11.98
N ILE A 33 -3.75 8.11 10.85
CA ILE A 33 -2.91 8.70 9.81
C ILE A 33 -2.61 10.15 10.19
N LYS A 34 -1.32 10.48 10.28
CA LYS A 34 -0.89 11.83 10.70
C LYS A 34 -1.10 12.92 9.64
N ASN A 35 -0.93 12.59 8.36
CA ASN A 35 -0.87 13.57 7.27
C ASN A 35 -1.92 13.26 6.21
N ASN A 36 -2.76 14.24 5.85
CA ASN A 36 -3.76 14.09 4.81
C ASN A 36 -3.16 13.77 3.42
N SER A 37 -1.93 14.19 3.15
CA SER A 37 -1.26 13.98 1.87
C SER A 37 -1.04 12.48 1.58
N GLN A 38 -0.94 11.66 2.63
CA GLN A 38 -0.87 10.20 2.46
C GLN A 38 -2.15 9.63 1.86
N ILE A 39 -3.31 10.14 2.25
CA ILE A 39 -4.61 9.74 1.70
C ILE A 39 -4.63 10.05 0.20
N TYR A 40 -4.20 11.26 -0.19
CA TYR A 40 -4.12 11.65 -1.60
C TYR A 40 -3.16 10.75 -2.40
N THR A 41 -1.96 10.48 -1.88
CA THR A 41 -0.99 9.61 -2.55
C THR A 41 -1.52 8.19 -2.73
N TRP A 42 -2.14 7.61 -1.71
CA TRP A 42 -2.69 6.26 -1.81
C TRP A 42 -3.87 6.19 -2.78
N MET A 43 -4.73 7.23 -2.80
CA MET A 43 -5.83 7.32 -3.76
C MET A 43 -5.32 7.40 -5.20
N LYS A 44 -4.29 8.22 -5.45
CA LYS A 44 -3.65 8.32 -6.77
C LYS A 44 -3.07 6.98 -7.24
N TRP A 45 -2.36 6.25 -6.36
CA TRP A 45 -1.85 4.93 -6.71
C TRP A 45 -2.97 3.93 -6.96
N TYR A 46 -4.08 4.03 -6.23
CA TYR A 46 -5.25 3.19 -6.47
C TYR A 46 -5.88 3.47 -7.84
N GLU A 47 -6.08 4.75 -8.19
CA GLU A 47 -6.65 5.17 -9.49
C GLU A 47 -5.76 4.78 -10.68
N ASN A 48 -4.44 4.75 -10.48
CA ASN A 48 -3.47 4.32 -11.50
C ASN A 48 -3.21 2.80 -11.51
N GLU A 49 -3.95 2.00 -10.74
CA GLU A 49 -3.72 0.56 -10.57
C GLU A 49 -2.31 0.18 -10.04
N GLU A 50 -1.61 1.12 -9.42
CA GLU A 50 -0.24 0.98 -8.90
C GLU A 50 -0.21 0.38 -7.48
N LEU A 51 -1.10 -0.58 -7.18
CA LEU A 51 -1.24 -1.17 -5.84
C LEU A 51 0.04 -1.82 -5.33
N TYR A 52 0.93 -2.29 -6.21
CA TYR A 52 2.24 -2.83 -5.83
C TYR A 52 3.05 -1.85 -4.95
N ARG A 53 2.84 -0.53 -5.11
CA ARG A 53 3.51 0.52 -4.31
C ARG A 53 3.15 0.48 -2.84
N PHE A 54 2.00 -0.08 -2.45
CA PHE A 54 1.63 -0.21 -1.04
C PHE A 54 2.58 -1.15 -0.28
N HIS A 55 3.30 -2.04 -0.98
CA HIS A 55 4.32 -2.92 -0.39
C HIS A 55 5.69 -2.25 -0.22
N GLN A 56 5.90 -1.05 -0.79
CA GLN A 56 7.17 -0.35 -0.64
C GLN A 56 7.39 0.02 0.83
N GLY A 57 8.52 -0.45 1.36
CA GLY A 57 8.96 -0.13 2.73
C GLY A 57 9.28 1.35 2.87
N VAL A 58 9.02 1.90 4.06
CA VAL A 58 9.37 3.28 4.37
C VAL A 58 10.88 3.42 4.48
N GLY A 59 11.46 4.32 3.68
CA GLY A 59 12.90 4.61 3.71
C GLY A 59 13.71 4.02 2.56
N LYS A 60 13.11 3.22 1.66
CA LYS A 60 13.74 2.98 0.36
C LYS A 60 13.63 4.25 -0.49
N GLN A 61 14.75 4.72 -1.00
CA GLN A 61 14.76 5.86 -1.92
C GLN A 61 13.98 5.49 -3.18
N TYR A 62 13.09 6.38 -3.60
CA TYR A 62 12.33 6.23 -4.82
C TYR A 62 13.29 6.24 -6.02
N THR A 63 13.32 5.15 -6.78
CA THR A 63 13.98 5.09 -8.09
C THR A 63 12.95 5.45 -9.15
N TYR A 64 12.99 6.70 -9.63
CA TYR A 64 12.23 7.16 -10.79
C TYR A 64 12.59 6.28 -12.00
N GLY A 65 11.59 5.76 -12.71
CA GLY A 65 11.80 4.88 -13.86
C GLY A 65 12.23 3.45 -13.53
N LYS A 66 11.89 2.90 -12.36
CA LYS A 66 12.00 1.46 -12.06
C LYS A 66 10.65 0.87 -11.66
N GLY A 67 9.77 0.70 -12.63
CA GLY A 67 8.59 -0.16 -12.53
C GLY A 67 8.96 -1.65 -12.72
N LEU A 68 7.97 -2.54 -12.67
CA LEU A 68 8.15 -3.97 -12.98
C LEU A 68 8.85 -4.18 -14.34
N GLU A 69 8.60 -3.31 -15.31
CA GLU A 69 9.15 -3.34 -16.67
C GLU A 69 10.69 -3.31 -16.74
N HIS A 70 11.37 -2.84 -15.69
CA HIS A 70 12.84 -2.80 -15.62
C HIS A 70 13.45 -3.97 -14.85
N LEU A 71 12.62 -4.85 -14.28
CA LEU A 71 13.07 -6.05 -13.60
C LEU A 71 13.21 -7.18 -14.61
N SER A 72 14.23 -8.02 -14.42
CA SER A 72 14.32 -9.29 -15.13
C SER A 72 13.11 -10.16 -14.80
N GLU A 73 12.76 -11.08 -15.70
CA GLU A 73 11.65 -12.01 -15.49
C GLU A 73 11.77 -12.76 -14.16
N VAL A 74 12.99 -13.15 -13.79
CA VAL A 74 13.29 -13.81 -12.51
C VAL A 74 12.97 -12.92 -11.30
N GLU A 75 13.33 -11.64 -11.35
CA GLU A 75 13.04 -10.69 -10.27
C GLU A 75 11.54 -10.38 -10.17
N GLN A 76 10.84 -10.27 -11.30
CA GLN A 76 9.39 -10.11 -11.33
C GLN A 76 8.70 -11.32 -10.70
N LEU A 77 9.09 -12.54 -11.09
CA LEU A 77 8.54 -13.79 -10.56
C LEU A 77 8.81 -13.94 -9.06
N GLN A 78 10.02 -13.61 -8.61
CA GLN A 78 10.36 -13.65 -7.19
C GLN A 78 9.46 -12.71 -6.37
N LEU A 79 9.21 -11.51 -6.89
CA LEU A 79 8.32 -10.53 -6.27
C LEU A 79 6.87 -11.04 -6.21
N GLN A 80 6.37 -11.64 -7.30
CA GLN A 80 5.03 -12.24 -7.34
C GLN A 80 4.88 -13.39 -6.34
N VAL A 81 5.86 -14.29 -6.25
CA VAL A 81 5.85 -15.39 -5.28
C VAL A 81 5.82 -14.87 -3.84
N ASP A 82 6.61 -13.85 -3.53
CA ASP A 82 6.63 -13.25 -2.20
C ASP A 82 5.31 -12.58 -1.84
N LEU A 83 4.65 -11.93 -2.81
CA LEU A 83 3.31 -11.36 -2.65
C LEU A 83 2.27 -12.46 -2.37
N LEU A 84 2.27 -13.54 -3.17
CA LEU A 84 1.34 -14.67 -2.98
C LEU A 84 1.51 -15.34 -1.62
N LYS A 85 2.76 -15.51 -1.15
CA LYS A 85 3.05 -16.05 0.19
C LYS A 85 2.46 -15.17 1.30
N LYS A 86 2.57 -13.85 1.18
CA LYS A 86 1.97 -12.89 2.14
C LYS A 86 0.45 -12.96 2.14
N TYR A 87 -0.19 -12.93 0.97
CA TYR A 87 -1.65 -13.08 0.85
C TYR A 87 -2.16 -14.37 1.50
N ARG A 88 -1.50 -15.50 1.24
CA ARG A 88 -1.84 -16.78 1.87
C ARG A 88 -1.72 -16.72 3.40
N GLY A 89 -0.72 -16.01 3.92
CA GLY A 89 -0.55 -15.79 5.35
C GLY A 89 -1.69 -14.98 5.98
N LEU A 90 -2.15 -13.93 5.29
CA LEU A 90 -3.29 -13.12 5.73
C LEU A 90 -4.60 -13.92 5.72
N ILE A 91 -4.88 -14.65 4.65
CA ILE A 91 -6.06 -15.53 4.55
C ILE A 91 -6.08 -16.54 5.70
N ARG A 92 -4.95 -17.20 5.99
CA ARG A 92 -4.85 -18.14 7.13
C ARG A 92 -5.08 -17.48 8.48
N LYS A 93 -4.69 -16.22 8.66
CA LYS A 93 -4.93 -15.47 9.90
C LYS A 93 -6.38 -15.02 10.03
N SER A 94 -7.05 -14.74 8.91
CA SER A 94 -8.45 -14.31 8.87
C SER A 94 -9.46 -15.45 9.03
N ILE A 95 -9.04 -16.70 8.81
CA ILE A 95 -9.90 -17.91 8.92
C ILE A 95 -9.83 -18.54 10.33
N LYS A 96 -8.92 -18.06 11.20
CA LYS A 96 -8.92 -18.40 12.63
C LYS A 96 -9.78 -17.40 13.41
#